data_AF-A0A1F4UJM5-F1
#
_entry.id   AF-A0A1F4UJM5-F1
#
_cell.length_a   1.000
_cell.length_b   1.000
_cell.length_c   1.000
_cell.angle_alpha   90.00
_cell.angle_beta   90.00
_cell.angle_gamma   90.00
#
_symmetry.space_group_name_H-M   'P 1'
#
loop_
_entity.id
_entity.type
_entity.pdbx_description
1 polymer ?
#
loop_
_entity_poly.entity_id
_entity_poly.type
_entity_poly.pdbx_seq_one_letter_code
_entity_poly.pdbx_strand_id
1 'polypeptide(L)'
;MSKLLKRALKNSLMPAILMIAGKALGIFVISAIYGFSLEIGNDINGIFSTQIYFQEGEVTYFVNSVSDLLMLLALSVPTIYLIVKTVIFQSTMENPKTIVKVAKFNMLNWITKDDTTFLKIFIWCAFLWLASAIVIKNSFEGDTYTWIAIVGSIISFFSAFGALKAFEVETNKVYPSSSKYY
;
A
#
# COMPACT_ATOMS: atom_id res chain seq x y z
N MET A 1 -1.14 16.33 22.41
CA MET A 1 -0.55 15.35 21.47
C MET A 1 0.86 15.77 21.07
N SER A 2 1.82 14.85 21.05
CA SER A 2 3.16 15.10 20.48
C SER A 2 3.07 15.48 18.99
N LYS A 3 3.96 16.36 18.52
CA LYS A 3 4.04 16.80 17.09
C LYS A 3 4.20 15.61 16.14
N LEU A 4 4.92 14.56 16.56
CA LEU A 4 5.11 13.33 15.79
C LEU A 4 3.79 12.57 15.58
N LEU A 5 3.01 12.40 16.65
CA LEU A 5 1.74 11.67 16.60
C LEU A 5 0.73 12.37 15.68
N LYS A 6 0.67 13.71 15.73
CA LYS A 6 -0.18 14.50 14.81
C LYS A 6 0.22 14.30 13.35
N ARG A 7 1.53 14.21 13.05
CA ARG A 7 2.03 13.99 11.69
C ARG A 7 1.78 12.57 11.20
N ALA A 8 1.95 11.58 12.07
CA ALA A 8 1.64 10.19 11.76
C ALA A 8 0.16 10.02 11.43
N LEU A 9 -0.73 10.58 12.26
CA LEU A 9 -2.18 10.57 12.01
C LEU A 9 -2.56 11.22 10.68
N LYS A 10 -1.95 12.36 10.35
CA LYS A 10 -2.21 13.04 9.08
C LYS A 10 -1.76 12.19 7.88
N ASN A 11 -0.62 11.49 8.02
CA ASN A 11 -0.09 10.63 6.96
C ASN A 11 -0.83 9.30 6.83
N SER A 12 -1.46 8.79 7.90
CA SER A 12 -2.23 7.55 7.88
C SER A 12 -3.63 7.69 7.28
N LEU A 13 -4.15 8.92 7.23
CA LEU A 13 -5.53 9.17 6.80
C LEU A 13 -5.75 8.76 5.33
N MET A 14 -4.81 9.08 4.45
CA MET A 14 -4.88 8.73 3.02
C MET A 14 -4.84 7.21 2.77
N PRO A 15 -3.85 6.43 3.26
CA PRO A 15 -3.84 4.99 3.05
C PRO A 15 -5.04 4.30 3.73
N ALA A 16 -5.51 4.80 4.88
CA ALA A 16 -6.72 4.27 5.52
C ALA A 16 -7.97 4.45 4.63
N ILE A 17 -8.16 5.64 4.07
CA ILE A 17 -9.27 5.90 3.13
C ILE A 17 -9.16 5.00 1.92
N LEU A 18 -7.97 4.86 1.32
CA LEU A 18 -7.79 4.00 0.14
C LEU A 18 -8.00 2.52 0.44
N MET A 19 -7.64 2.04 1.63
CA MET A 19 -7.88 0.66 2.03
C MET A 19 -9.39 0.38 2.10
N ILE A 20 -10.14 1.23 2.81
CA ILE A 20 -11.59 1.06 2.97
C ILE A 20 -12.31 1.28 1.64
N ALA A 21 -12.01 2.39 0.95
CA ALA A 21 -12.64 2.73 -0.31
C ALA A 21 -12.28 1.72 -1.41
N GLY A 22 -11.03 1.27 -1.49
CA GLY A 22 -10.60 0.28 -2.47
C GLY A 22 -11.38 -1.03 -2.37
N LYS A 23 -11.58 -1.53 -1.14
CA LYS A 23 -12.38 -2.73 -0.91
C LYS A 23 -13.87 -2.48 -1.14
N ALA A 24 -14.45 -1.46 -0.51
CA ALA A 24 -15.87 -1.18 -0.59
C ALA A 24 -16.32 -0.83 -2.03
N LEU A 25 -15.62 0.11 -2.68
CA LEU A 25 -15.90 0.45 -4.08
C LEU A 25 -15.62 -0.71 -5.01
N GLY A 26 -14.62 -1.56 -4.73
CA GLY A 26 -14.39 -2.78 -5.47
C GLY A 26 -15.65 -3.66 -5.52
N ILE A 27 -16.23 -3.95 -4.35
CA ILE A 27 -17.48 -4.73 -4.24
C ILE A 27 -18.61 -4.07 -5.06
N PHE A 28 -18.84 -2.77 -4.90
CA PHE A 28 -19.90 -2.05 -5.61
C PHE A 28 -19.69 -2.04 -7.13
N VAL A 29 -18.47 -1.73 -7.60
CA VAL A 29 -18.16 -1.63 -9.03
C VAL A 29 -18.30 -2.98 -9.71
N ILE A 30 -17.78 -4.05 -9.11
CA ILE A 30 -17.91 -5.40 -9.68
C ILE A 30 -19.39 -5.81 -9.73
N SER A 31 -20.12 -5.60 -8.63
CA SER A 31 -21.54 -5.95 -8.57
C SER A 31 -22.37 -5.19 -9.61
N ALA A 32 -22.07 -3.90 -9.84
CA ALA A 32 -22.74 -3.09 -10.85
C ALA A 32 -22.42 -3.51 -12.29
N ILE A 33 -21.16 -3.88 -12.58
CA ILE A 33 -20.74 -4.31 -13.93
C ILE A 33 -21.38 -5.65 -14.31
N TYR A 34 -21.41 -6.60 -13.37
CA TYR A 34 -21.91 -7.95 -13.62
C TYR A 34 -23.40 -8.14 -13.29
N GLY A 35 -24.05 -7.11 -12.73
CA GLY A 35 -25.48 -7.13 -12.41
C GLY A 35 -25.85 -8.02 -11.22
N PHE A 36 -24.94 -8.25 -10.28
CA PHE A 36 -25.19 -9.09 -9.11
C PHE A 36 -26.11 -8.40 -8.10
N SER A 37 -27.12 -9.13 -7.60
CA SER A 37 -28.03 -8.64 -6.57
C SER A 37 -27.33 -8.60 -5.21
N LEU A 38 -27.07 -7.37 -4.73
CA LEU A 38 -26.48 -7.12 -3.41
C LEU A 38 -27.56 -7.15 -2.33
N GLU A 39 -27.44 -8.05 -1.38
CA GLU A 39 -28.30 -8.11 -0.19
C GLU A 39 -27.49 -7.70 1.04
N ILE A 40 -28.01 -6.81 1.87
CA ILE A 40 -27.37 -6.42 3.13
C ILE A 40 -28.13 -7.13 4.26
N GLY A 41 -27.45 -8.05 4.93
CA GLY A 41 -28.00 -8.83 6.02
C GLY A 41 -27.26 -8.58 7.33
N ASN A 42 -27.87 -9.01 8.43
CA ASN A 42 -27.25 -8.96 9.75
C ASN A 42 -26.80 -10.36 10.14
N ASP A 43 -25.50 -10.57 10.37
CA ASP A 43 -24.99 -11.81 10.94
C ASP A 43 -24.83 -11.65 12.46
N ILE A 44 -25.34 -12.64 13.20
CA ILE A 44 -25.27 -12.69 14.66
C ILE A 44 -24.03 -13.43 15.15
N ASN A 45 -23.34 -14.19 14.28
CA ASN A 45 -22.15 -14.97 14.62
C ASN A 45 -20.83 -14.35 14.13
N GLY A 46 -20.90 -13.39 13.21
CA GLY A 46 -19.73 -12.69 12.68
C GLY A 46 -19.19 -11.60 13.62
N ILE A 47 -17.91 -11.26 13.45
CA ILE A 47 -17.25 -10.14 14.18
C ILE A 47 -17.91 -8.79 13.83
N PHE A 48 -18.50 -8.69 12.63
CA PHE A 48 -19.25 -7.53 12.17
C PHE A 48 -20.72 -7.90 11.96
N SER A 49 -21.60 -7.07 12.49
CA SER A 49 -23.05 -7.25 12.42
C SER A 49 -23.56 -7.10 10.98
N THR A 50 -23.14 -6.05 10.27
CA THR A 50 -23.56 -5.82 8.89
C THR A 50 -22.65 -6.53 7.91
N GLN A 51 -23.22 -7.45 7.12
CA GLN A 51 -22.51 -8.16 6.06
C GLN A 51 -23.24 -8.02 4.73
N ILE A 52 -22.47 -8.10 3.66
CA ILE A 52 -22.97 -8.07 2.28
C ILE A 52 -23.04 -9.50 1.78
N TYR A 53 -24.20 -9.91 1.32
CA TYR A 53 -24.48 -11.24 0.82
C TYR A 53 -24.82 -11.20 -0.67
N PHE A 54 -24.45 -12.28 -1.34
CA PHE A 54 -24.95 -12.61 -2.67
C PHE A 54 -25.66 -13.96 -2.60
N GLN A 55 -26.61 -14.17 -3.51
CA GLN A 55 -27.43 -15.38 -3.53
C GLN A 55 -26.61 -16.65 -3.81
N GLU A 56 -25.51 -16.50 -4.54
CA GLU A 56 -24.59 -17.59 -4.89
C GLU A 56 -23.24 -17.43 -4.17
N GLY A 57 -22.75 -18.54 -3.60
CA GLY A 57 -21.46 -18.58 -2.92
C GLY A 57 -20.28 -18.29 -3.87
N GLU A 58 -20.37 -18.74 -5.12
CA GLU A 58 -19.35 -18.50 -6.14
C GLU A 58 -19.22 -17.01 -6.48
N VAL A 59 -20.35 -16.30 -6.55
CA VAL A 59 -20.39 -14.85 -6.79
C VAL A 59 -19.77 -14.11 -5.60
N THR A 60 -20.11 -14.51 -4.38
CA THR A 60 -19.52 -13.93 -3.15
C THR A 60 -17.99 -14.07 -3.15
N TYR A 61 -17.51 -15.27 -3.45
CA TYR A 61 -16.08 -15.58 -3.53
C TYR A 61 -15.36 -14.75 -4.60
N PHE A 62 -15.96 -14.64 -5.79
CA PHE A 62 -15.41 -13.85 -6.90
C PHE A 62 -15.36 -12.36 -6.57
N VAL A 63 -16.46 -11.79 -6.09
CA VAL A 63 -16.56 -10.35 -5.77
C VAL A 63 -15.60 -9.98 -4.64
N ASN A 64 -15.55 -10.77 -3.56
CA ASN A 64 -14.62 -10.53 -2.45
C ASN A 64 -13.17 -10.61 -2.94
N SER A 65 -12.83 -11.62 -3.74
CA SER A 65 -11.48 -11.79 -4.29
C SER A 65 -11.03 -10.62 -5.15
N VAL A 66 -11.85 -10.18 -6.11
CA VAL A 66 -11.48 -9.07 -6.99
C VAL A 66 -11.46 -7.75 -6.20
N SER A 67 -12.33 -7.58 -5.20
CA SER A 67 -12.28 -6.41 -4.31
C SER A 67 -11.01 -6.37 -3.45
N ASP A 68 -10.52 -7.53 -2.99
CA ASP A 68 -9.25 -7.65 -2.27
C ASP A 68 -8.07 -7.30 -3.16
N LEU A 69 -8.10 -7.73 -4.43
CA LEU A 69 -7.09 -7.33 -5.42
C LEU A 69 -7.08 -5.82 -5.64
N LEU A 70 -8.25 -5.20 -5.82
CA LEU A 70 -8.37 -3.75 -6.01
C LEU A 70 -7.86 -2.98 -4.80
N MET A 71 -8.18 -3.43 -3.58
CA MET A 71 -7.64 -2.86 -2.35
C MET A 71 -6.10 -2.95 -2.32
N LEU A 72 -5.53 -4.11 -2.62
CA LEU A 72 -4.08 -4.31 -2.65
C LEU A 72 -3.40 -3.44 -3.73
N LEU A 73 -4.01 -3.26 -4.89
CA LEU A 73 -3.51 -2.38 -5.94
C LEU A 73 -3.59 -0.91 -5.55
N ALA A 74 -4.70 -0.47 -4.95
CA ALA A 74 -4.90 0.90 -4.48
C ALA A 74 -3.85 1.32 -3.43
N LEU A 75 -3.38 0.36 -2.61
CA LEU A 75 -2.31 0.60 -1.65
C LEU A 75 -0.91 0.39 -2.24
N SER A 76 -0.70 -0.63 -3.06
CA SER A 76 0.63 -0.96 -3.57
C SER A 76 1.15 0.07 -4.58
N VAL A 77 0.32 0.58 -5.48
CA VAL A 77 0.75 1.54 -6.51
C VAL A 77 1.34 2.82 -5.90
N PRO A 78 0.67 3.52 -4.97
CA PRO A 78 1.27 4.70 -4.35
C PRO A 78 2.46 4.35 -3.45
N THR A 79 2.45 3.19 -2.78
CA THR A 79 3.56 2.74 -1.93
C THR A 79 4.83 2.53 -2.75
N ILE A 80 4.72 1.81 -3.87
CA ILE A 80 5.83 1.59 -4.82
C ILE A 80 6.32 2.92 -5.37
N TYR A 81 5.41 3.82 -5.76
CA TYR A 81 5.79 5.15 -6.22
C TYR A 81 6.62 5.93 -5.19
N LEU A 82 6.20 5.95 -3.92
CA LEU A 82 6.93 6.63 -2.85
C LEU A 82 8.32 6.01 -2.61
N ILE A 83 8.42 4.68 -2.64
CA ILE A 83 9.68 3.95 -2.47
C ILE A 83 10.63 4.25 -3.62
N VAL A 84 10.17 4.07 -4.87
CA VAL A 84 10.99 4.27 -6.09
C VAL A 84 11.50 5.70 -6.15
N LYS A 85 10.65 6.69 -5.88
CA LYS A 85 11.04 8.10 -5.83
C LYS A 85 12.16 8.34 -4.81
N THR A 86 12.06 7.75 -3.63
CA THR A 86 13.07 7.89 -2.56
C THR A 86 14.41 7.24 -2.95
N VAL A 87 14.36 6.07 -3.58
CA VAL A 87 15.56 5.35 -4.06
C VAL A 87 16.27 6.14 -5.16
N ILE A 88 15.52 6.70 -6.13
CA ILE A 88 16.09 7.54 -7.20
C ILE A 88 16.71 8.82 -6.63
N PHE A 89 16.03 9.46 -5.68
CA PHE A 89 16.54 10.65 -5.00
C PHE A 89 17.85 10.36 -4.27
N GLN A 90 17.94 9.26 -3.51
CA GLN A 90 19.18 8.85 -2.85
C GLN A 90 20.30 8.57 -3.86
N SER A 91 20.00 7.77 -4.89
CA SER A 91 20.99 7.38 -5.91
C SER A 91 21.58 8.58 -6.65
N THR A 92 20.82 9.66 -6.72
CA THR A 92 21.23 10.95 -7.28
C THR A 92 22.20 11.69 -6.36
N MET A 93 21.99 11.65 -5.04
CA MET A 93 22.92 12.24 -4.05
C MET A 93 24.24 11.48 -3.98
N GLU A 94 24.23 10.17 -4.25
CA GLU A 94 25.43 9.33 -4.18
C GLU A 94 26.25 9.32 -5.48
N ASN A 95 25.59 9.44 -6.64
CA ASN A 95 26.26 9.36 -7.93
C ASN A 95 25.73 10.39 -8.94
N PRO A 96 26.55 11.35 -9.39
CA PRO A 96 26.13 12.38 -10.34
C PRO A 96 25.78 11.84 -11.73
N LYS A 97 26.26 10.63 -12.11
CA LYS A 97 25.84 9.97 -13.37
C LYS A 97 24.36 9.61 -13.36
N THR A 98 23.77 9.41 -12.18
CA THR A 98 22.34 9.14 -12.01
C THR A 98 21.51 10.36 -12.39
N ILE A 99 21.97 11.59 -12.06
CA ILE A 99 21.30 12.85 -12.45
C ILE A 99 21.14 12.92 -13.97
N VAL A 100 22.22 12.64 -14.70
CA VAL A 100 22.22 12.68 -16.17
C VAL A 100 21.26 11.65 -16.75
N LYS A 101 21.18 10.45 -16.16
CA LYS A 101 20.22 9.41 -16.57
C LYS A 101 18.78 9.84 -16.32
N VAL A 102 18.47 10.31 -15.11
CA VAL A 102 17.11 10.74 -14.73
C VAL A 102 16.66 11.95 -15.55
N ALA A 103 17.58 12.86 -15.87
CA ALA A 103 17.34 13.97 -16.78
C ALA A 103 17.03 13.51 -18.21
N LYS A 104 17.74 12.50 -18.73
CA LYS A 104 17.44 11.88 -20.05
C LYS A 104 16.04 11.25 -20.09
N PHE A 105 15.56 10.71 -18.98
CA PHE A 105 14.19 10.16 -18.87
C PHE A 105 13.12 11.23 -18.59
N ASN A 106 13.48 12.52 -18.63
CA ASN A 106 12.58 13.65 -18.32
C ASN A 106 11.94 13.57 -16.91
N MET A 107 12.64 12.95 -15.96
CA MET A 107 12.18 12.74 -14.57
C MET A 107 12.84 13.73 -13.59
N LEU A 108 13.22 14.92 -14.05
CA LEU A 108 13.87 15.95 -13.20
C LEU A 108 13.01 16.32 -11.97
N ASN A 109 11.68 16.32 -12.12
CA ASN A 109 10.72 16.55 -11.03
C ASN A 109 10.76 15.47 -9.92
N TRP A 110 11.43 14.35 -10.15
CA TRP A 110 11.58 13.28 -9.15
C TRP A 110 12.85 13.46 -8.31
N ILE A 111 13.76 14.34 -8.74
CA ILE A 111 15.00 14.71 -8.06
C ILE A 111 14.82 15.97 -7.22
N THR A 112 13.79 16.78 -7.48
CA THR A 112 13.47 17.97 -6.71
C THR A 112 13.12 17.61 -5.26
N LYS A 113 13.55 18.47 -4.33
CA LYS A 113 13.42 18.28 -2.87
C LYS A 113 11.93 18.11 -2.53
N ASP A 114 11.55 16.92 -2.06
CA ASP A 114 10.14 16.56 -1.88
C ASP A 114 9.80 16.07 -0.47
N ASP A 115 8.52 16.24 -0.11
CA ASP A 115 7.86 16.00 1.18
C ASP A 115 7.76 14.51 1.60
N THR A 116 8.48 13.61 0.91
CA THR A 116 8.47 12.17 1.20
C THR A 116 9.41 11.85 2.35
N THR A 117 8.86 11.78 3.57
CA THR A 117 9.59 11.35 4.76
C THR A 117 9.53 9.83 4.94
N PHE A 118 10.53 9.25 5.60
CA PHE A 118 10.53 7.86 6.06
C PHE A 118 9.21 7.53 6.78
N LEU A 119 8.77 8.41 7.69
CA LEU A 119 7.50 8.23 8.41
C LEU A 119 6.31 8.04 7.46
N LYS A 120 6.26 8.76 6.34
CA LYS A 120 5.18 8.60 5.35
C LYS A 120 5.27 7.23 4.69
N ILE A 121 6.45 6.86 4.18
CA ILE A 121 6.66 5.56 3.51
C ILE A 121 6.36 4.39 4.44
N PHE A 122 6.86 4.45 5.67
CA PHE A 122 6.64 3.44 6.69
C PHE A 122 5.14 3.24 6.97
N ILE A 123 4.38 4.33 7.11
CA ILE A 123 2.93 4.25 7.32
C ILE A 123 2.24 3.57 6.12
N TRP A 124 2.60 3.94 4.89
CA TRP A 124 2.03 3.28 3.70
C TRP A 124 2.36 1.79 3.64
N CYS A 125 3.60 1.40 3.94
CA CYS A 125 3.99 -0.01 4.05
C CYS A 125 3.19 -0.72 5.14
N ALA A 126 2.98 -0.11 6.31
CA ALA A 126 2.22 -0.71 7.39
C ALA A 126 0.76 -1.00 7.00
N PHE A 127 0.10 -0.08 6.27
CA PHE A 127 -1.25 -0.33 5.74
C PHE A 127 -1.26 -1.46 4.69
N LEU A 128 -0.26 -1.50 3.81
CA LEU A 128 -0.13 -2.59 2.85
C LEU A 128 0.09 -3.96 3.54
N TRP A 129 0.85 -3.98 4.63
CA TRP A 129 1.06 -5.17 5.45
C TRP A 129 -0.23 -5.63 6.12
N LEU A 130 -0.99 -4.69 6.71
CA LEU A 130 -2.30 -4.99 7.31
C LEU A 130 -3.27 -5.53 6.26
N ALA A 131 -3.37 -4.89 5.10
CA ALA A 131 -4.21 -5.35 4.01
C ALA A 131 -3.80 -6.75 3.53
N SER A 132 -2.50 -7.00 3.35
CA SER A 132 -1.99 -8.32 3.00
C SER A 132 -2.31 -9.37 4.06
N ALA A 133 -2.19 -9.04 5.36
CA ALA A 133 -2.52 -9.97 6.44
C ALA A 133 -4.00 -10.35 6.44
N ILE A 134 -4.90 -9.40 6.19
CA ILE A 134 -6.33 -9.65 6.05
C ILE A 134 -6.60 -10.58 4.86
N VAL A 135 -6.00 -10.32 3.71
CA VAL A 135 -6.19 -11.16 2.50
C VAL A 135 -5.64 -12.58 2.71
N ILE A 136 -4.52 -12.73 3.41
CA ILE A 136 -3.99 -14.05 3.79
C ILE A 136 -4.98 -14.79 4.69
N LYS A 137 -5.53 -14.11 5.71
CA LYS A 137 -6.55 -14.69 6.59
C LYS A 137 -7.77 -15.14 5.81
N ASN A 138 -8.30 -14.29 4.92
CA ASN A 138 -9.44 -14.63 4.06
C ASN A 138 -9.13 -15.82 3.13
N SER A 139 -7.90 -15.92 2.64
CA SER A 139 -7.47 -17.06 1.82
C SER A 139 -7.43 -18.38 2.59
N PHE A 140 -7.13 -18.37 3.90
CA PHE A 140 -7.18 -19.57 4.73
C PHE A 140 -8.60 -20.02 5.05
N GLU A 141 -9.54 -19.08 5.11
CA GLU A 141 -10.97 -19.35 5.34
C GLU A 141 -11.72 -19.74 4.06
N GLY A 142 -11.10 -19.59 2.90
CA GLY A 142 -11.70 -19.90 1.60
C GLY A 142 -12.53 -18.76 1.00
N ASP A 143 -12.40 -17.55 1.52
CA ASP A 143 -13.15 -16.37 1.07
C ASP A 143 -12.47 -15.58 -0.06
N THR A 144 -11.16 -15.83 -0.29
CA THR A 144 -10.36 -15.14 -1.32
C THR A 144 -9.49 -16.12 -2.11
N TYR A 145 -9.25 -15.83 -3.40
CA TYR A 145 -8.29 -16.60 -4.21
C TYR A 145 -6.88 -16.61 -3.60
N THR A 146 -6.31 -17.81 -3.49
CA THR A 146 -4.97 -18.04 -2.90
C THR A 146 -3.86 -17.29 -3.64
N TRP A 147 -3.94 -17.18 -4.97
CA TRP A 147 -2.96 -16.43 -5.75
C TRP A 147 -2.93 -14.94 -5.42
N ILE A 148 -4.07 -14.34 -5.04
CA ILE A 148 -4.15 -12.92 -4.64
C ILE A 148 -3.43 -12.73 -3.30
N ALA A 149 -3.61 -13.66 -2.36
CA ALA A 149 -2.87 -13.65 -1.10
C ALA A 149 -1.36 -13.79 -1.33
N ILE A 150 -0.92 -14.66 -2.25
CA ILE A 150 0.49 -14.81 -2.60
C ILE A 150 1.06 -13.51 -3.20
N VAL A 151 0.38 -12.92 -4.18
CA VAL A 151 0.81 -11.66 -4.81
C VAL A 151 0.87 -10.52 -3.78
N GLY A 152 -0.16 -10.37 -2.96
CA GLY A 152 -0.19 -9.37 -1.89
C GLY A 152 0.98 -9.54 -0.91
N SER A 153 1.28 -10.78 -0.53
CA SER A 153 2.39 -11.12 0.37
C SER A 153 3.74 -10.77 -0.22
N ILE A 154 3.96 -11.08 -1.50
CA ILE A 154 5.22 -10.77 -2.20
C ILE A 154 5.43 -9.25 -2.26
N ILE A 155 4.40 -8.49 -2.64
CA ILE A 155 4.49 -7.03 -2.73
C ILE A 155 4.74 -6.41 -1.34
N SER A 156 4.01 -6.88 -0.33
CA SER A 156 4.15 -6.52 1.08
C SER A 156 5.57 -6.79 1.62
N PHE A 157 6.16 -7.92 1.23
CA PHE A 157 7.52 -8.28 1.59
C PHE A 157 8.56 -7.36 0.93
N PHE A 158 8.42 -7.08 -0.37
CA PHE A 158 9.31 -6.14 -1.07
C PHE A 158 9.19 -4.70 -0.55
N SER A 159 8.00 -4.27 -0.14
CA SER A 159 7.80 -2.94 0.45
C SER A 159 8.52 -2.78 1.78
N ALA A 160 8.82 -3.88 2.50
CA ALA A 160 9.63 -3.85 3.70
C ALA A 160 11.09 -3.45 3.42
N PHE A 161 11.69 -3.99 2.36
CA PHE A 161 13.02 -3.54 1.91
C PHE A 161 13.02 -2.06 1.51
N GLY A 162 11.95 -1.61 0.85
CA GLY A 162 11.77 -0.20 0.52
C GLY A 162 11.70 0.70 1.75
N ALA A 163 10.98 0.28 2.80
CA ALA A 163 10.91 1.00 4.07
C ALA A 163 12.26 1.06 4.78
N LEU A 164 13.01 -0.05 4.80
CA LEU A 164 14.37 -0.10 5.36
C LEU A 164 15.31 0.86 4.61
N LYS A 165 15.26 0.87 3.27
CA LYS A 165 16.06 1.81 2.48
C LYS A 165 15.69 3.26 2.76
N ALA A 166 14.40 3.57 2.88
CA ALA A 166 13.97 4.92 3.27
C ALA A 166 14.47 5.33 4.67
N PHE A 167 14.55 4.37 5.61
CA PHE A 167 15.10 4.61 6.94
C PHE A 167 16.60 4.92 6.90
N GLU A 168 17.38 4.15 6.13
CA GLU A 168 18.81 4.41 5.92
C GLU A 168 19.06 5.81 5.35
N VAL A 169 18.25 6.22 4.36
CA VAL A 169 18.33 7.56 3.75
C VAL A 169 18.13 8.67 4.77
N GLU A 170 17.11 8.55 5.63
CA GLU A 170 16.82 9.58 6.62
C GLU A 170 17.86 9.60 7.73
N THR A 171 18.37 8.44 8.13
CA THR A 171 19.44 8.31 9.13
C THR A 171 20.74 8.95 8.64
N ASN A 172 21.14 8.70 7.38
CA ASN A 172 22.34 9.28 6.79
C ASN A 172 22.30 10.81 6.69
N LYS A 173 21.11 11.44 6.69
CA LYS A 173 20.98 12.90 6.74
C LYS A 173 21.29 13.48 8.12
N VAL A 174 21.01 12.73 9.18
CA VAL A 174 21.21 13.16 10.59
C VAL A 174 22.60 12.76 11.08
N TYR A 175 23.05 11.56 10.73
CA TYR A 175 24.34 10.99 11.11
C TYR A 175 25.11 10.58 9.84
N PRO A 176 25.70 11.54 9.10
CA PRO A 176 26.47 11.22 7.91
C PRO A 176 27.70 10.38 8.28
N SER A 177 27.96 9.29 7.55
CA SER A 177 29.17 8.51 7.80
C SER A 177 30.42 9.33 7.45
N SER A 178 31.37 9.39 8.38
CA SER A 178 32.64 10.13 8.21
C SER A 178 33.52 9.56 7.09
N SER A 179 33.27 8.33 6.65
CA SER A 179 34.01 7.65 5.58
C SER A 179 33.75 8.21 4.17
N LYS A 180 32.77 9.11 3.99
CA LYS A 180 32.49 9.76 2.70
C LYS A 180 33.32 11.03 2.46
N TYR A 181 34.05 11.50 3.46
CA TYR A 181 34.82 12.76 3.42
C TYR A 181 36.34 12.54 3.47
N TYR A 182 36.81 11.29 3.42
CA TYR A 182 38.22 10.92 3.32
C TYR A 182 38.46 10.08 2.07
#